data_AF-A0A8C9SMA4-F1
#
_entry.id   AF-A0A8C9SMA4-F1
#
_cell.length_a   1.000
_cell.length_b   1.000
_cell.length_c   1.000
_cell.angle_alpha   90.00
_cell.angle_beta   90.00
_cell.angle_gamma   90.00
#
_symmetry.space_group_name_H-M   'P 1'
#
loop_
_entity.id
_entity.type
_entity.pdbx_description
1 polymer ?
#
loop_
_entity_poly.entity_id
_entity_poly.type
_entity_poly.pdbx_seq_one_letter_code
_entity_poly.pdbx_strand_id
1 'polypeptide(L)'
;MDMKKCNIHVLLQAAEFLERRERGTVIARSFSSFSFCTAVRVTSRVVHIHNELEKHRRAQLRQCLEQLKQQVPLSSDSVRNTTLNLLRHARLHIKKLQEQDERARQLKERLRWEQRDLRRRLEQLQGTTERVRSDSLGSTMCSDKSDSDRGDQASQPYTRASFPSCHTSLQ
;
A
#
# COMPACT_ATOMS: atom_id res chain seq x y z
N MET A 1 -42.84 31.55 17.30
CA MET A 1 -43.93 30.70 16.73
C MET A 1 -44.25 31.27 15.35
N ASP A 2 -44.29 30.45 14.29
CA ASP A 2 -45.00 30.70 13.00
C ASP A 2 -44.26 30.34 11.68
N MET A 3 -43.07 29.76 11.70
CA MET A 3 -42.46 29.20 10.46
C MET A 3 -43.25 28.01 9.86
N LYS A 4 -44.03 27.30 10.68
CA LYS A 4 -44.90 26.22 10.21
C LYS A 4 -46.15 26.76 9.49
N LYS A 5 -46.67 27.93 9.88
CA LYS A 5 -47.85 28.54 9.24
C LYS A 5 -47.52 28.99 7.81
N CYS A 6 -46.33 29.56 7.58
CA CYS A 6 -45.88 29.96 6.24
C CYS A 6 -45.62 28.74 5.33
N ASN A 7 -45.00 27.68 5.83
CA ASN A 7 -44.80 26.45 5.05
C ASN A 7 -46.12 25.76 4.69
N ILE A 8 -47.07 25.71 5.64
CA ILE A 8 -48.41 25.16 5.37
C ILE A 8 -49.13 25.99 4.32
N HIS A 9 -49.01 27.33 4.36
CA HIS A 9 -49.59 28.19 3.34
C HIS A 9 -48.97 27.97 1.95
N VAL A 10 -47.64 27.83 1.87
CA VAL A 10 -46.94 27.53 0.62
C VAL A 10 -47.33 26.15 0.07
N LEU A 11 -47.49 25.15 0.94
CA LEU A 11 -47.93 23.81 0.55
C LEU A 11 -49.40 23.79 0.12
N LEU A 12 -50.29 24.52 0.79
CA LEU A 12 -51.68 24.68 0.41
C LEU A 12 -51.81 25.43 -0.92
N GLN A 13 -51.02 26.49 -1.12
CA GLN A 13 -50.96 27.23 -2.38
C GLN A 13 -50.43 26.36 -3.54
N ALA A 14 -49.43 25.52 -3.27
CA ALA A 14 -48.94 24.53 -4.24
C ALA A 14 -49.98 23.44 -4.54
N ALA A 15 -50.74 23.00 -3.54
CA ALA A 15 -51.83 22.03 -3.70
C ALA A 15 -52.99 22.59 -4.52
N GLU A 16 -53.43 23.83 -4.23
CA GLU A 16 -54.43 24.53 -5.05
C GLU A 16 -53.97 24.69 -6.50
N PHE A 17 -52.68 24.97 -6.72
CA PHE A 17 -52.12 25.09 -8.06
C PHE A 17 -52.15 23.75 -8.82
N LEU A 18 -51.92 22.62 -8.14
CA LEU A 18 -52.06 21.28 -8.72
C LEU A 18 -53.53 20.94 -9.01
N GLU A 19 -54.44 21.24 -8.09
CA GLU A 19 -55.88 20.96 -8.27
C GLU A 19 -56.52 21.81 -9.39
N ARG A 20 -56.13 23.09 -9.54
CA ARG A 20 -56.61 23.95 -10.65
C ARG A 20 -56.15 23.42 -12.02
N ARG A 21 -55.01 22.73 -12.07
CA ARG A 21 -54.51 22.09 -13.29
C ARG A 21 -55.21 20.76 -13.60
N GLU A 22 -55.69 20.05 -12.58
CA GLU A 22 -56.47 18.81 -12.74
C GLU A 22 -57.92 19.06 -13.17
N ARG A 23 -58.57 20.13 -12.68
CA ARG A 23 -59.95 20.47 -13.06
C ARG A 23 -60.12 20.95 -14.52
N GLY A 24 -59.02 21.32 -15.18
CA GLY A 24 -59.02 21.64 -16.62
C GLY A 24 -58.93 20.43 -17.55
N THR A 25 -58.81 19.20 -17.02
CA THR A 25 -58.61 17.99 -17.81
C THR A 25 -59.59 16.90 -17.39
N VAL A 26 -60.88 17.09 -17.66
CA VAL A 26 -61.84 15.97 -17.78
C VAL A 26 -61.53 15.20 -19.07
N ILE A 27 -60.41 14.47 -19.08
CA ILE A 27 -60.26 13.27 -19.89
C ILE A 27 -59.55 12.25 -19.01
N ALA A 28 -60.37 11.37 -18.44
CA ALA A 28 -59.97 10.11 -17.85
C ALA A 28 -59.15 9.30 -18.86
N ARG A 29 -57.83 9.50 -18.93
CA ARG A 29 -56.91 8.60 -19.67
C ARG A 29 -55.40 8.77 -19.47
N SER A 30 -54.94 9.47 -18.43
CA SER A 30 -53.49 9.77 -18.31
C SER A 30 -52.90 9.77 -16.89
N PHE A 31 -53.55 9.17 -15.89
CA PHE A 31 -52.89 8.89 -14.61
C PHE A 31 -51.70 7.92 -14.77
N SER A 32 -51.72 7.07 -15.80
CA SER A 32 -50.58 6.26 -16.21
C SER A 32 -49.46 7.11 -16.82
N SER A 33 -49.78 8.04 -17.72
CA SER A 33 -48.79 8.87 -18.43
C SER A 33 -48.05 9.85 -17.51
N PHE A 34 -48.69 10.40 -16.47
CA PHE A 34 -48.01 11.30 -15.53
C PHE A 34 -46.99 10.56 -14.65
N SER A 35 -47.36 9.38 -14.14
CA SER A 35 -46.44 8.48 -13.45
C SER A 35 -45.31 8.01 -14.37
N PHE A 36 -45.62 7.73 -15.64
CA PHE A 36 -44.63 7.30 -16.63
C PHE A 36 -43.62 8.41 -16.95
N CYS A 37 -44.07 9.65 -17.20
CA CYS A 37 -43.18 10.78 -17.46
C CYS A 37 -42.28 11.11 -16.25
N THR A 38 -42.80 10.96 -15.03
CA THR A 38 -42.04 11.22 -13.80
C THR A 38 -41.02 10.11 -13.56
N ALA A 39 -41.41 8.85 -13.75
CA ALA A 39 -40.51 7.69 -13.69
C ALA A 39 -39.39 7.78 -14.74
N VAL A 40 -39.71 8.15 -16.00
CA VAL A 40 -38.73 8.32 -17.08
C VAL A 40 -37.74 9.45 -16.78
N ARG A 41 -38.17 10.53 -16.12
CA ARG A 41 -37.28 11.64 -15.71
C ARG A 41 -36.37 11.22 -14.55
N VAL A 42 -36.88 10.45 -13.60
CA VAL A 42 -36.09 9.92 -12.47
C VAL A 42 -35.05 8.92 -12.96
N THR A 43 -35.41 7.99 -13.84
CA THR A 43 -34.45 7.04 -14.43
C THR A 43 -33.38 7.75 -15.25
N SER A 44 -33.75 8.80 -16.00
CA SER A 44 -32.79 9.62 -16.75
C SER A 44 -31.76 10.31 -15.84
N ARG A 45 -32.20 10.81 -14.67
CA ARG A 45 -31.29 11.40 -13.65
C ARG A 45 -30.39 10.35 -13.01
N VAL A 46 -30.91 9.17 -12.69
CA VAL A 46 -30.13 8.05 -12.13
C VAL A 46 -29.08 7.57 -13.12
N VAL A 47 -29.42 7.42 -14.40
CA VAL A 47 -28.47 7.06 -15.47
C VAL A 47 -27.40 8.14 -15.65
N HIS A 48 -27.78 9.42 -15.57
CA HIS A 48 -26.81 10.51 -15.64
C HIS A 48 -25.82 10.49 -14.47
N ILE A 49 -26.32 10.35 -13.23
CA ILE A 49 -25.47 10.21 -12.03
C ILE A 49 -24.55 9.00 -12.16
N HIS A 50 -25.08 7.85 -12.61
CA HIS A 50 -24.28 6.65 -12.85
C HIS A 50 -23.14 6.89 -13.86
N ASN A 51 -23.44 7.58 -14.97
CA ASN A 51 -22.44 7.91 -15.98
C ASN A 51 -21.34 8.85 -15.44
N GLU A 52 -21.71 9.86 -14.64
CA GLU A 52 -20.73 10.75 -14.02
C GLU A 52 -19.82 10.00 -13.02
N LEU A 53 -20.39 9.13 -12.19
CA LEU A 53 -19.62 8.29 -11.28
C LEU A 53 -18.68 7.33 -12.05
N GLU A 54 -19.15 6.73 -13.14
CA GLU A 54 -18.33 5.84 -13.96
C GLU A 54 -17.22 6.59 -14.70
N LYS A 55 -17.47 7.82 -15.17
CA LYS A 55 -16.42 8.69 -15.73
C LYS A 55 -15.35 8.99 -14.70
N HIS A 56 -15.74 9.37 -13.48
CA HIS A 56 -14.80 9.62 -12.40
C HIS A 56 -13.98 8.37 -12.06
N ARG A 57 -14.63 7.21 -11.93
CA ARG A 57 -13.98 5.92 -11.68
C ARG A 57 -12.96 5.57 -12.79
N ARG A 58 -13.31 5.81 -14.06
CA ARG A 58 -12.40 5.58 -15.20
C ARG A 58 -11.22 6.54 -15.20
N ALA A 59 -11.40 7.79 -14.80
CA ALA A 59 -10.31 8.75 -14.67
C ALA A 59 -9.29 8.30 -13.60
N GLN A 60 -9.78 7.87 -12.43
CA GLN A 60 -8.94 7.30 -11.36
C GLN A 60 -8.17 6.07 -11.85
N LEU A 61 -8.83 5.14 -12.53
CA LEU A 61 -8.17 3.95 -13.07
C LEU A 61 -7.04 4.31 -14.03
N ARG A 62 -7.27 5.28 -14.93
CA ARG A 62 -6.22 5.74 -15.85
C ARG A 62 -5.03 6.31 -15.11
N GLN A 63 -5.27 7.13 -14.08
CA GLN A 63 -4.21 7.68 -13.23
C GLN A 63 -3.38 6.57 -12.55
N CYS A 64 -4.04 5.57 -11.96
CA CYS A 64 -3.35 4.42 -11.35
C CYS A 64 -2.49 3.64 -12.37
N LEU A 65 -3.00 3.45 -13.59
CA LEU A 65 -2.25 2.76 -14.65
C LEU A 65 -1.05 3.57 -15.14
N GLU A 66 -1.17 4.89 -15.24
CA GLU A 66 -0.05 5.77 -15.59
C GLU A 66 1.04 5.75 -14.52
N GLN A 67 0.68 5.80 -13.24
CA GLN A 67 1.64 5.64 -12.13
C GLN A 67 2.35 4.28 -12.21
N LEU A 68 1.62 3.21 -12.53
CA LEU A 68 2.22 1.89 -12.68
C LEU A 68 3.22 1.84 -13.84
N LYS A 69 2.93 2.50 -14.97
CA LYS A 69 3.86 2.56 -16.12
C LYS A 69 5.18 3.24 -15.77
N GLN A 70 5.17 4.24 -14.89
CA GLN A 70 6.39 4.93 -14.45
C GLN A 70 7.30 4.04 -13.60
N GLN A 71 6.73 3.08 -12.86
CA GLN A 71 7.48 2.19 -11.98
C GLN A 71 7.98 0.93 -12.68
N VAL A 72 7.29 0.48 -13.73
CA VAL A 72 7.65 -0.73 -14.46
C VAL A 72 8.61 -0.36 -15.59
N PRO A 73 9.75 -1.05 -15.75
CA PRO A 73 10.65 -0.85 -16.89
C PRO A 73 9.97 -1.37 -18.16
N LEU A 74 9.24 -0.48 -18.84
CA LEU A 74 8.60 -0.72 -20.12
C LEU A 74 9.33 0.09 -21.18
N SER A 75 9.75 -0.55 -22.26
CA SER A 75 10.25 0.16 -23.44
C SER A 75 9.12 1.07 -23.97
N SER A 76 9.44 2.34 -24.19
CA SER A 76 8.53 3.38 -24.68
C SER A 76 7.91 3.08 -26.05
N ASP A 77 8.43 2.09 -26.78
CA ASP A 77 8.04 1.74 -28.15
C ASP A 77 6.82 0.83 -28.25
N SER A 78 5.97 0.82 -27.22
CA SER A 78 4.84 -0.08 -27.16
C SER A 78 3.57 0.56 -27.72
N VAL A 79 3.47 0.59 -29.05
CA VAL A 79 2.19 0.75 -29.77
C VAL A 79 1.18 -0.37 -29.36
N ARG A 80 1.62 -1.40 -28.61
CA ARG A 80 0.83 -2.50 -28.04
C ARG A 80 0.72 -2.50 -26.51
N ASN A 81 0.76 -1.34 -25.86
CA ASN A 81 0.66 -1.27 -24.39
C ASN A 81 -0.79 -1.51 -23.92
N THR A 82 -1.20 -2.77 -23.91
CA THR A 82 -2.48 -3.20 -23.32
C THR A 82 -2.37 -3.27 -21.80
N THR A 83 -3.47 -3.00 -21.09
CA THR A 83 -3.52 -3.09 -19.61
C THR A 83 -3.06 -4.46 -19.10
N LEU A 84 -3.37 -5.54 -19.82
CA LEU A 84 -2.96 -6.89 -19.45
C LEU A 84 -1.43 -7.07 -19.49
N ASN A 85 -0.77 -6.56 -20.53
CA ASN A 85 0.69 -6.65 -20.65
C ASN A 85 1.38 -5.84 -19.56
N LEU A 86 0.86 -4.65 -19.23
CA LEU A 86 1.35 -3.85 -18.11
C LEU A 86 1.32 -4.63 -16.80
N LEU A 87 0.18 -5.23 -16.46
CA LEU A 87 0.03 -6.02 -15.23
C LEU A 87 0.94 -7.25 -15.21
N ARG A 88 1.12 -7.93 -16.35
CA ARG A 88 2.05 -9.07 -16.47
C ARG A 88 3.50 -8.63 -16.22
N HIS A 89 3.94 -7.53 -16.83
CA HIS A 89 5.29 -7.00 -16.62
C HIS A 89 5.51 -6.49 -15.20
N ALA A 90 4.52 -5.83 -14.59
CA ALA A 90 4.58 -5.41 -13.19
C ALA A 90 4.84 -6.60 -12.26
N ARG A 91 4.09 -7.70 -12.44
CA ARG A 91 4.29 -8.93 -11.66
C ARG A 91 5.69 -9.52 -11.86
N LEU A 92 6.20 -9.53 -13.09
CA LEU A 92 7.55 -10.02 -13.37
C LEU A 92 8.62 -9.10 -12.75
N HIS A 93 8.40 -7.79 -12.79
CA HIS A 93 9.31 -6.81 -12.21
C HIS A 93 9.44 -6.98 -10.70
N ILE A 94 8.32 -7.16 -9.99
CA ILE A 94 8.32 -7.45 -8.54
C ILE A 94 9.15 -8.70 -8.25
N LYS A 95 8.93 -9.79 -8.99
CA LYS A 95 9.70 -11.04 -8.82
C LYS A 95 11.20 -10.83 -9.04
N LYS A 96 11.57 -10.07 -10.08
CA LYS A 96 12.96 -9.75 -10.38
C LYS A 96 13.61 -8.94 -9.25
N LEU A 97 12.91 -7.93 -8.73
CA LEU A 97 13.40 -7.13 -7.61
C LEU A 97 13.59 -7.97 -6.35
N GLN A 98 12.65 -8.86 -6.03
CA GLN A 98 12.77 -9.78 -4.89
C GLN A 98 14.00 -10.69 -5.01
N GLU A 99 14.23 -11.25 -6.19
CA GLU A 99 15.39 -12.10 -6.44
C GLU A 99 16.72 -11.33 -6.38
N GLN A 100 16.74 -10.08 -6.84
CA GLN A 100 17.90 -9.20 -6.72
C GLN A 100 18.20 -8.84 -5.28
N ASP A 101 17.18 -8.52 -4.48
CA ASP A 101 17.33 -8.23 -3.05
C ASP A 101 17.88 -9.44 -2.29
N GLU A 102 17.37 -10.64 -2.58
CA GLU A 102 17.86 -11.90 -2.02
C GLU A 102 19.35 -12.12 -2.34
N ARG A 103 19.74 -12.00 -3.62
CA ARG A 103 21.14 -12.13 -4.05
C ARG A 103 22.04 -11.08 -3.38
N ALA A 104 21.59 -9.84 -3.30
CA ALA A 104 22.33 -8.76 -2.66
C ALA A 104 22.53 -9.03 -1.16
N ARG A 105 21.51 -9.57 -0.50
CA ARG A 105 21.57 -9.96 0.92
C ARG A 105 22.59 -11.07 1.16
N GLN A 106 22.53 -12.14 0.36
CA GLN A 106 23.48 -13.25 0.43
C GLN A 106 24.92 -12.79 0.18
N LEU A 107 25.14 -11.93 -0.82
CA LEU A 107 26.45 -11.35 -1.09
C LEU A 107 26.95 -10.53 0.09
N LYS A 108 26.10 -9.69 0.68
CA LYS A 108 26.44 -8.89 1.86
C LYS A 108 26.81 -9.77 3.06
N GLU A 109 26.10 -10.87 3.27
CA GLU A 109 26.40 -11.83 4.33
C GLU A 109 27.74 -12.54 4.11
N ARG A 110 28.02 -12.97 2.87
CA ARG A 110 29.31 -13.56 2.51
C ARG A 110 30.46 -12.59 2.78
N LEU A 111 30.35 -11.35 2.32
CA LEU A 111 31.37 -10.32 2.55
C LEU A 111 31.54 -10.00 4.04
N ARG A 112 30.45 -9.98 4.83
CA ARG A 112 30.53 -9.83 6.29
C ARG A 112 31.24 -11.01 6.96
N TRP A 113 31.09 -12.21 6.44
CA TRP A 113 31.81 -13.38 6.94
C TRP A 113 33.30 -13.30 6.58
N GLU A 114 33.63 -12.98 5.34
CA GLU A 114 35.01 -12.75 4.86
C GLU A 114 35.69 -11.64 5.67
N GLN A 115 35.01 -10.52 5.91
CA GLN A 115 35.54 -9.42 6.73
C GLN A 115 35.87 -9.88 8.16
N ARG A 116 35.00 -10.66 8.79
CA ARG A 116 35.26 -11.21 10.13
C ARG A 116 36.42 -12.19 10.13
N ASP A 117 36.54 -13.02 9.10
CA ASP A 117 37.65 -13.98 8.98
C ASP A 117 38.99 -13.26 8.82
N LEU A 118 39.05 -12.27 7.93
CA LEU A 118 40.24 -11.46 7.73
C LEU A 118 40.63 -10.68 9.00
N ARG A 119 39.66 -10.14 9.74
CA ARG A 119 39.91 -9.50 11.04
C ARG A 119 40.52 -10.46 12.06
N ARG A 120 39.97 -11.67 12.21
CA ARG A 120 40.56 -12.69 13.09
C ARG A 120 41.98 -13.07 12.69
N ARG A 121 42.26 -13.21 11.39
CA ARG A 121 43.61 -13.50 10.89
C ARG A 121 44.59 -12.37 11.20
N LEU A 122 44.16 -11.11 11.04
CA LEU A 122 44.96 -9.94 11.41
C LEU A 122 45.26 -9.92 12.91
N GLU A 123 44.25 -10.15 13.75
CA GLU A 123 44.43 -10.24 15.21
C GLU A 123 45.40 -11.35 15.60
N GLN A 124 45.34 -12.52 14.94
CA GLN A 124 46.29 -13.61 15.18
C GLN A 124 47.72 -13.22 14.82
N LEU A 125 47.95 -12.59 13.65
CA LEU A 125 49.27 -12.15 13.21
C LEU A 125 49.84 -10.99 14.04
N GLN A 126 48.97 -10.09 14.50
CA GLN A 126 49.34 -9.00 15.41
C GLN A 126 49.65 -9.56 16.81
N GLY A 127 48.83 -10.48 17.33
CA GLY A 127 49.05 -11.10 18.63
C GLY A 127 50.28 -12.00 18.69
N THR A 128 50.72 -12.62 17.58
CA THR A 128 52.01 -13.30 17.51
C THR A 128 53.18 -12.31 17.43
N THR A 129 53.02 -11.21 16.70
CA THR A 129 54.00 -10.12 16.62
C THR A 129 54.20 -9.40 17.96
N GLU A 130 53.13 -9.08 18.68
CA GLU A 130 53.15 -8.41 19.99
C GLU A 130 53.79 -9.30 21.07
N ARG A 131 53.51 -10.62 21.06
CA ARG A 131 54.19 -11.57 21.95
C ARG A 131 55.69 -11.63 21.66
N VAL A 132 56.09 -11.75 20.39
CA VAL A 132 57.52 -11.79 20.02
C VAL A 132 58.25 -10.47 20.31
N ARG A 133 57.55 -9.32 20.32
CA ARG A 133 58.12 -8.02 20.72
C ARG A 133 58.18 -7.81 22.24
N SER A 134 57.28 -8.41 23.00
CA SER A 134 57.25 -8.28 24.47
C SER A 134 58.42 -8.98 25.15
N ASP A 135 59.04 -9.96 24.49
CA ASP A 135 60.12 -10.77 25.04
C ASP A 135 61.50 -10.06 24.95
N SER A 136 61.56 -8.85 24.41
CA SER A 136 62.78 -8.04 24.35
C SER A 136 62.43 -6.55 24.44
N LEU A 137 62.54 -6.02 25.67
CA LEU A 137 62.77 -4.62 26.09
C LEU A 137 61.77 -4.11 27.16
N GLY A 138 62.15 -4.26 28.44
CA GLY A 138 62.19 -3.13 29.39
C GLY A 138 60.96 -2.84 30.28
N SER A 139 61.15 -3.01 31.59
CA SER A 139 60.30 -2.53 32.69
C SER A 139 60.13 -1.00 32.74
N THR A 140 58.96 -0.45 33.14
CA THR A 140 58.67 0.42 34.32
C THR A 140 57.38 1.27 34.23
N MET A 141 56.53 1.13 35.27
CA MET A 141 55.59 2.08 35.94
C MET A 141 54.37 2.74 35.24
N CYS A 142 53.19 2.30 35.71
CA CYS A 142 52.02 3.04 36.26
C CYS A 142 51.61 4.42 35.68
N SER A 143 50.34 4.55 35.27
CA SER A 143 49.49 5.65 35.76
C SER A 143 47.99 5.30 35.75
N ASP A 144 47.32 5.94 36.71
CA ASP A 144 46.02 5.72 37.33
C ASP A 144 44.83 6.30 36.52
N LYS A 145 43.66 5.69 36.73
CA LYS A 145 42.25 6.05 36.43
C LYS A 145 41.88 6.88 35.18
N SER A 146 40.87 6.40 34.46
CA SER A 146 39.60 7.16 34.34
C SER A 146 38.42 6.24 34.07
N ASP A 147 37.43 6.41 34.94
CA ASP A 147 36.11 5.83 35.02
C ASP A 147 35.17 6.55 34.04
N SER A 148 34.40 5.83 33.22
CA SER A 148 33.09 6.31 32.71
C SER A 148 32.37 5.22 31.89
N ASP A 149 31.41 4.64 32.60
CA ASP A 149 30.01 4.46 32.25
C ASP A 149 29.58 3.30 31.32
N ARG A 150 28.89 2.35 31.97
CA ARG A 150 28.16 1.23 31.39
C ARG A 150 26.75 1.70 31.02
N GLY A 151 26.39 1.57 29.75
CA GLY A 151 25.01 1.54 29.28
C GLY A 151 24.90 0.58 28.08
N ASP A 152 24.82 -0.72 28.33
CA ASP A 152 23.57 -1.51 28.33
C ASP A 152 23.25 -2.09 26.93
N GLN A 153 23.73 -3.31 26.69
CA GLN A 153 23.23 -4.21 25.64
C GLN A 153 22.75 -5.50 26.30
N ALA A 154 21.53 -5.47 26.79
CA ALA A 154 20.62 -6.61 26.85
C ALA A 154 19.32 -6.08 26.20
N SER A 155 18.74 -6.71 25.17
CA SER A 155 18.20 -8.05 25.24
C SER A 155 18.01 -8.61 23.82
N GLN A 156 18.43 -9.85 23.60
CA GLN A 156 17.57 -10.79 22.89
C GLN A 156 16.80 -11.60 23.94
N PRO A 157 15.59 -12.06 23.60
CA PRO A 157 15.39 -13.49 23.75
C PRO A 157 14.88 -14.11 22.44
N TYR A 158 15.73 -14.97 21.90
CA TYR A 158 15.39 -16.28 21.34
C TYR A 158 13.99 -16.80 21.72
N THR A 159 13.09 -16.88 20.74
CA THR A 159 11.98 -17.86 20.79
C THR A 159 12.22 -18.93 19.76
N ARG A 160 12.55 -20.10 20.30
CA ARG A 160 12.71 -21.43 19.69
C ARG A 160 11.62 -21.71 18.65
N ALA A 161 12.05 -22.01 17.43
CA ALA A 161 11.19 -22.56 16.39
C ALA A 161 10.64 -23.92 16.84
N SER A 162 9.31 -24.04 16.86
CA SER A 162 8.62 -25.32 17.00
C SER A 162 8.40 -25.89 15.61
N PHE A 163 9.18 -26.91 15.24
CA PHE A 163 8.95 -27.71 14.03
C PHE A 163 7.70 -28.59 14.25
N PRO A 164 6.73 -28.64 13.32
CA PRO A 164 5.73 -29.69 13.34
C PRO A 164 6.36 -30.98 12.79
N SER A 165 6.41 -32.00 13.66
CA SER A 165 6.76 -33.38 13.32
C SER A 165 5.65 -33.98 12.47
N CYS A 166 6.00 -34.37 11.24
CA CYS A 166 5.19 -35.23 10.40
C CYS A 166 5.22 -36.66 10.95
N HIS A 167 4.07 -37.19 11.33
CA HIS A 167 3.89 -38.64 11.48
C HIS A 167 2.62 -39.07 10.72
N THR A 168 2.86 -39.90 9.72
CA THR A 168 1.93 -40.80 9.06
C THR A 168 1.31 -41.77 10.06
N SER A 169 0.00 -42.01 10.00
CA SER A 169 -0.55 -43.34 10.29
C SER A 169 -1.93 -43.52 9.70
N LEU A 170 -2.11 -44.69 9.07
CA LEU A 170 -3.31 -45.21 8.46
C LEU A 170 -4.44 -45.47 9.47
N GLN A 171 -5.68 -45.22 9.06
CA GLN A 171 -6.76 -46.21 9.06
C GLN A 171 -7.87 -45.77 8.10
#